data_AF-A0A4Y2WGW2-F1
#
_entry.id   AF-A0A4Y2WGW2-F1
#
_cell.length_a   1.000
_cell.length_b   1.000
_cell.length_c   1.000
_cell.angle_alpha   90.00
_cell.angle_beta   90.00
_cell.angle_gamma   90.00
#
_symmetry.space_group_name_H-M   'P 1'
#
loop_
_entity.id
_entity.type
_entity.pdbx_description
1 polymer ?
#
loop_
_entity_poly.entity_id
_entity_poly.type
_entity_poly.pdbx_seq_one_letter_code
_entity_poly.pdbx_strand_id
1 'polypeptide(L)'
;MNFIQRQLQTAVNNITQWCNSNGFSISTSKTAGVHFCRKRNLHLDPEIKLYGEIITFVNEIKFLGVIFDKKLTFLPHVKQLRKKSEITLNILKVLSTTAWGADRDSMLKIYRATVLSKLDYGCTIYGSARKSVLQKLDPVHHIALRLCSGAFRTSPVKSLYVECCEPALELNRQMLSLHYYFKIQSNANHPFHDFKLRPFLLRLQDARKSFIPVFFTRVHVILSDLNLLYLHVTPQPKTNFPPWGIPVVQFLYPFQTFIKSDTADIIYQQIFIEHRQEYNDFIAIYTDGSKSADNVSFAVVFPHKTLSFKLHSSCSVFTAEIAAVLLALENISDCMERKFIIYTDSLSVLESLKSFYIHSHHHPLVLNVLHLLNKLASRDFNILLCWVPSHVGIVGNEEADKAAKLACTQTNSNVPLTDFKKYTKFLFYTKWQRQWDTETDNKLHSVKPHVQPWPSLTTRKADTLLTRLRVGHTRYTHRHLLFGEQTPMCSQCDCSMSVKHILSECPNFNSQRLKFFKTNSVDLSLLLGKAPHVNLFAFLRSIGFYQHI
;
A
#
# COMPACT_ATOMS: atom_id res chain seq x y z
N MET A 1 -11.23 -43.34 14.13
CA MET A 1 -11.90 -42.22 14.83
C MET A 1 -11.52 -42.17 16.30
N ASN A 2 -11.60 -43.28 17.04
CA ASN A 2 -11.32 -43.34 18.49
C ASN A 2 -9.99 -42.72 18.94
N PHE A 3 -8.89 -42.96 18.20
CA PHE A 3 -7.60 -42.33 18.52
C PHE A 3 -7.65 -40.79 18.41
N ILE A 4 -8.22 -40.28 17.31
CA ILE A 4 -8.33 -38.83 17.06
C ILE A 4 -9.24 -38.20 18.11
N GLN A 5 -10.39 -38.80 18.39
CA GLN A 5 -11.32 -38.34 19.42
C GLN A 5 -10.64 -38.29 20.79
N ARG A 6 -9.90 -39.33 21.18
CA ARG A 6 -9.15 -39.35 22.44
C ARG A 6 -8.13 -38.20 22.53
N GLN A 7 -7.34 -37.99 21.47
CA GLN A 7 -6.36 -36.90 21.43
C GLN A 7 -7.02 -35.51 21.50
N LEU A 8 -8.11 -35.30 20.77
CA LEU A 8 -8.87 -34.06 20.83
C LEU A 8 -9.50 -33.84 22.21
N GLN A 9 -10.06 -34.89 22.82
CA GLN A 9 -10.62 -34.82 24.17
C GLN A 9 -9.55 -34.48 25.21
N THR A 10 -8.36 -35.08 25.13
CA THR A 10 -7.23 -34.72 25.99
C THR A 10 -6.85 -33.25 25.83
N ALA A 11 -6.81 -32.74 24.60
CA ALA A 11 -6.53 -31.32 24.36
C ALA A 11 -7.60 -30.40 24.96
N VAL A 12 -8.89 -30.74 24.80
CA VAL A 12 -10.00 -29.99 25.41
C VAL A 12 -9.93 -30.03 26.94
N ASN A 13 -9.60 -31.18 27.53
CA ASN A 13 -9.44 -31.31 28.98
C ASN A 13 -8.28 -30.43 29.49
N ASN A 14 -7.14 -30.41 28.80
CA ASN A 14 -6.00 -29.58 29.17
C ASN A 14 -6.34 -28.08 29.09
N ILE A 15 -7.03 -27.66 28.03
CA ILE A 15 -7.51 -26.27 27.89
C ILE A 15 -8.47 -25.93 29.04
N THR A 16 -9.39 -26.84 29.36
CA THR A 16 -10.36 -26.67 30.45
C THR A 16 -9.66 -26.51 31.80
N GLN A 17 -8.68 -27.37 32.09
CA GLN A 17 -7.88 -27.29 33.32
C GLN A 17 -7.09 -25.97 33.40
N TRP A 18 -6.49 -25.54 32.30
CA TRP A 18 -5.79 -24.26 32.23
C TRP A 18 -6.74 -23.09 32.49
N CYS A 19 -7.92 -23.09 31.86
CA CYS A 19 -8.94 -22.07 32.08
C CYS A 19 -9.36 -22.00 33.55
N ASN A 20 -9.68 -23.14 34.16
CA ASN A 20 -10.05 -23.22 35.58
C ASN A 20 -8.94 -22.68 36.50
N SER A 21 -7.68 -23.04 36.21
CA SER A 21 -6.52 -22.60 37.01
C SER A 21 -6.24 -21.10 36.89
N ASN A 22 -6.73 -20.45 35.83
CA ASN A 22 -6.54 -19.02 35.55
C ASN A 22 -7.83 -18.20 35.69
N GLY A 23 -8.90 -18.78 36.27
CA GLY A 23 -10.17 -18.06 36.51
C GLY A 23 -11.01 -17.77 35.25
N PHE A 24 -10.80 -18.51 34.16
CA PHE A 24 -11.60 -18.39 32.94
C PHE A 24 -12.63 -19.53 32.83
N SER A 25 -13.82 -19.22 32.29
CA SER A 25 -14.84 -20.21 31.93
C SER A 25 -15.17 -20.15 30.44
N ILE A 26 -15.24 -21.30 29.77
CA ILE A 26 -15.59 -21.38 28.35
C ILE A 26 -17.09 -21.61 28.20
N SER A 27 -17.76 -20.80 27.38
CA SER A 27 -19.18 -20.99 27.07
C SER A 27 -19.36 -22.20 26.15
N THR A 28 -19.96 -23.27 26.67
CA THR A 28 -20.30 -24.48 25.89
C THR A 28 -21.26 -24.17 24.75
N SER A 29 -22.28 -23.35 25.01
CA SER A 29 -23.29 -22.92 24.03
C SER A 29 -22.75 -22.09 22.86
N LYS A 30 -21.59 -21.44 23.03
CA LYS A 30 -20.90 -20.72 21.95
C LYS A 30 -19.78 -21.53 21.30
N THR A 31 -19.53 -22.75 21.79
CA THR A 31 -18.45 -23.62 21.30
C THR A 31 -19.00 -24.60 20.27
N ALA A 32 -18.38 -24.65 19.10
CA ALA A 32 -18.75 -25.59 18.05
C ALA A 32 -17.50 -26.19 17.39
N GLY A 33 -17.61 -27.43 16.95
CA GLY A 33 -16.59 -28.12 16.15
C GLY A 33 -16.85 -27.92 14.66
N VAL A 34 -15.80 -27.81 13.86
CA VAL A 34 -15.88 -27.94 12.40
C VAL A 34 -14.85 -28.93 11.92
N HIS A 35 -15.30 -29.98 11.25
CA HIS A 35 -14.44 -30.97 10.66
C HIS A 35 -14.10 -30.57 9.21
N PHE A 36 -12.88 -30.05 9.00
CA PHE A 36 -12.44 -29.67 7.67
C PHE A 36 -12.08 -30.89 6.81
N CYS A 37 -12.97 -31.25 5.87
CA CYS A 37 -12.82 -32.44 5.05
C CYS A 37 -13.42 -32.24 3.65
N ARG A 38 -12.69 -32.74 2.62
CA ARG A 38 -13.14 -32.76 1.22
C ARG A 38 -13.51 -34.16 0.71
N LYS A 39 -13.46 -35.18 1.57
CA LYS A 39 -13.90 -36.53 1.20
C LYS A 39 -15.41 -36.50 0.90
N ARG A 40 -15.81 -37.26 -0.13
CA ARG A 40 -17.22 -37.39 -0.54
C ARG A 40 -17.99 -38.37 0.34
N ASN A 41 -17.30 -39.38 0.88
CA ASN A 41 -17.91 -40.43 1.68
C ASN A 41 -18.31 -39.91 3.07
N LEU A 42 -19.36 -40.52 3.62
CA LEU A 42 -19.81 -40.28 4.99
C LEU A 42 -18.66 -40.57 5.96
N HIS A 43 -18.39 -39.62 6.84
CA HIS A 43 -17.41 -39.75 7.91
C HIS A 43 -18.08 -39.21 9.16
N LEU A 44 -18.02 -39.99 10.23
CA LEU A 44 -18.57 -39.60 11.52
C LEU A 44 -17.72 -38.48 12.11
N ASP A 45 -18.36 -37.55 12.81
CA ASP A 45 -17.66 -36.57 13.63
C ASP A 45 -17.32 -37.17 15.00
N PRO A 46 -16.22 -36.74 15.64
CA PRO A 46 -15.86 -37.22 16.97
C PRO A 46 -16.79 -36.65 18.04
N GLU A 47 -17.17 -37.44 19.03
CA GLU A 47 -17.89 -36.94 20.21
C GLU A 47 -16.89 -36.37 21.21
N ILE A 48 -16.91 -35.04 21.34
CA ILE A 48 -16.02 -34.30 22.25
C ILE A 48 -16.89 -33.60 23.29
N LYS A 49 -16.51 -33.71 24.57
CA LYS A 49 -17.20 -33.08 25.69
C LYS A 49 -16.41 -31.90 26.26
N LEU A 50 -17.10 -30.81 26.57
CA LEU A 50 -16.59 -29.63 27.28
C LEU A 50 -17.47 -29.41 28.51
N TYR A 51 -16.88 -29.45 29.72
CA TYR A 51 -17.62 -29.47 30.99
C TYR A 51 -18.74 -30.53 31.06
N GLY A 52 -18.54 -31.68 30.42
CA GLY A 52 -19.52 -32.77 30.35
C GLY A 52 -20.55 -32.65 29.22
N GLU A 53 -20.71 -31.47 28.61
CA GLU A 53 -21.63 -31.23 27.49
C GLU A 53 -20.98 -31.57 26.14
N ILE A 54 -21.73 -32.15 25.20
CA ILE A 54 -21.24 -32.51 23.88
C ILE A 54 -21.11 -31.26 23.01
N ILE A 55 -19.93 -31.05 22.40
CA ILE A 55 -19.69 -30.00 21.43
C ILE A 55 -20.40 -30.34 20.11
N THR A 56 -21.26 -29.44 19.64
CA THR A 56 -21.95 -29.61 18.36
C THR A 56 -21.00 -29.39 17.17
N PHE A 57 -21.00 -30.31 16.21
CA PHE A 57 -20.28 -30.14 14.94
C PHE A 57 -21.15 -29.44 13.90
N VAL A 58 -20.62 -28.37 13.30
CA VAL A 58 -21.33 -27.54 12.32
C VAL A 58 -20.59 -27.53 10.98
N ASN A 59 -21.32 -27.22 9.90
CA ASN A 59 -20.75 -27.15 8.55
C ASN A 59 -19.98 -25.85 8.29
N GLU A 60 -20.29 -24.79 9.03
CA GLU A 60 -19.73 -23.45 8.86
C GLU A 60 -19.55 -22.77 10.22
N ILE A 61 -18.42 -22.10 10.44
CA ILE A 61 -18.17 -21.33 11.65
C ILE A 61 -17.58 -19.96 11.32
N LYS A 62 -18.02 -18.94 12.04
CA LYS A 62 -17.49 -17.58 11.91
C LYS A 62 -16.42 -17.36 12.98
N PHE A 63 -15.20 -17.06 12.55
CA PHE A 63 -14.09 -16.73 13.44
C PHE A 63 -13.46 -15.41 13.01
N LEU A 64 -13.39 -14.45 13.93
CA LEU A 64 -12.89 -13.08 13.68
C LEU A 64 -13.42 -12.48 12.37
N GLY A 65 -14.73 -12.56 12.15
CA GLY A 65 -15.37 -11.97 10.95
C GLY A 65 -15.32 -12.81 9.67
N VAL A 66 -14.50 -13.85 9.59
CA VAL A 66 -14.38 -14.73 8.41
C VAL A 66 -15.19 -16.02 8.63
N ILE A 67 -15.91 -16.49 7.61
CA ILE A 67 -16.64 -17.77 7.68
C ILE A 67 -15.79 -18.87 7.07
N PHE A 68 -15.55 -19.92 7.85
CA PHE A 68 -14.88 -21.15 7.43
C PHE A 68 -15.93 -22.22 7.22
N ASP A 69 -16.12 -22.67 5.98
CA ASP A 69 -16.93 -23.84 5.66
C ASP A 69 -16.10 -25.13 5.77
N LYS A 70 -16.74 -26.27 6.02
CA LYS A 70 -16.08 -27.58 6.19
C LYS A 70 -15.18 -27.99 5.02
N LYS A 71 -15.33 -27.41 3.82
CA LYS A 71 -14.48 -27.69 2.65
C LYS A 71 -13.40 -26.63 2.41
N LEU A 72 -13.35 -25.58 3.24
CA LEU A 72 -12.49 -24.40 3.07
C LEU A 72 -12.60 -23.84 1.64
N THR A 73 -13.83 -23.71 1.15
CA THR A 73 -14.12 -23.11 -0.16
C THR A 73 -14.30 -21.60 -0.07
N PHE A 74 -14.62 -21.09 1.12
CA PHE A 74 -15.00 -19.72 1.43
C PHE A 74 -16.18 -19.18 0.60
N LEU A 75 -16.93 -20.06 -0.07
CA LEU A 75 -18.10 -19.65 -0.84
C LEU A 75 -19.19 -19.00 0.04
N PRO A 76 -19.53 -19.54 1.23
CA PRO A 76 -20.49 -18.89 2.12
C PRO A 76 -19.99 -17.51 2.58
N HIS A 77 -18.71 -17.41 2.93
CA HIS A 77 -18.09 -16.13 3.29
C HIS A 77 -18.22 -15.09 2.17
N VAL A 78 -17.83 -15.45 0.94
CA VAL A 78 -17.88 -14.54 -0.21
C VAL A 78 -19.32 -14.14 -0.56
N LYS A 79 -20.29 -15.05 -0.46
CA LYS A 79 -21.71 -14.73 -0.66
C LYS A 79 -22.20 -13.71 0.39
N GLN A 80 -21.88 -13.92 1.67
CA GLN A 80 -22.27 -12.99 2.72
C GLN A 80 -21.57 -11.64 2.56
N LEU A 81 -20.27 -11.64 2.26
CA LEU A 81 -19.48 -10.45 2.04
C LEU A 81 -20.04 -9.62 0.88
N ARG A 82 -20.33 -10.26 -0.25
CA ARG A 82 -21.01 -9.63 -1.40
C ARG A 82 -22.30 -8.94 -0.97
N LYS A 83 -23.20 -9.66 -0.30
CA LYS A 83 -24.50 -9.12 0.15
C LYS A 83 -24.32 -7.89 1.06
N LYS A 84 -23.39 -7.95 2.01
CA LYS A 84 -23.08 -6.82 2.90
C LYS A 84 -22.53 -5.62 2.15
N SER A 85 -21.66 -5.85 1.17
CA SER A 85 -21.09 -4.79 0.36
C SER A 85 -22.13 -4.18 -0.59
N GLU A 86 -23.02 -4.99 -1.19
CA GLU A 86 -24.14 -4.50 -2.02
C GLU A 86 -25.11 -3.60 -1.24
N ILE A 87 -25.40 -3.93 0.02
CA ILE A 87 -26.18 -3.04 0.91
C ILE A 87 -25.43 -1.71 1.12
N THR A 88 -24.12 -1.78 1.36
CA THR A 88 -23.30 -0.59 1.61
C THR A 88 -23.19 0.30 0.37
N LEU A 89 -23.23 -0.29 -0.84
CA LEU A 89 -23.25 0.46 -2.11
C LEU A 89 -24.45 1.41 -2.21
N ASN A 90 -25.54 1.19 -1.48
CA ASN A 90 -26.68 2.10 -1.50
C ASN A 90 -26.30 3.52 -1.04
N ILE A 91 -25.31 3.66 -0.15
CA ILE A 91 -24.76 4.97 0.24
C ILE A 91 -24.19 5.67 -1.00
N LEU A 92 -23.36 4.97 -1.79
CA LEU A 92 -22.82 5.53 -3.03
C LEU A 92 -23.93 5.83 -4.05
N LYS A 93 -24.95 4.98 -4.16
CA LYS A 93 -26.07 5.24 -5.09
C LYS A 93 -26.76 6.56 -4.77
N VAL A 94 -27.05 6.82 -3.49
CA VAL A 94 -27.67 8.08 -3.03
C VAL A 94 -26.74 9.27 -3.32
N LEU A 95 -25.45 9.15 -3.02
CA LEU A 95 -24.50 10.24 -3.20
C LEU A 95 -24.05 10.46 -4.66
N SER A 96 -24.36 9.52 -5.56
CA SER A 96 -23.90 9.55 -6.95
C SER A 96 -24.72 10.42 -7.91
N THR A 97 -25.80 11.07 -7.44
CA THR A 97 -26.66 11.90 -8.29
C THR A 97 -25.86 13.01 -8.99
N THR A 98 -26.16 13.34 -10.24
CA THR A 98 -25.33 14.28 -11.02
C THR A 98 -25.60 15.76 -10.71
N ALA A 99 -26.73 16.08 -10.07
CA ALA A 99 -27.14 17.46 -9.79
C ALA A 99 -26.61 17.98 -8.44
N TRP A 100 -26.71 17.17 -7.38
CA TRP A 100 -26.31 17.52 -6.01
C TRP A 100 -25.35 16.50 -5.37
N GLY A 101 -24.98 15.45 -6.09
CA GLY A 101 -24.14 14.39 -5.55
C GLY A 101 -22.68 14.80 -5.34
N ALA A 102 -21.99 14.00 -4.54
CA ALA A 102 -20.61 14.23 -4.13
C ALA A 102 -19.62 14.13 -5.30
N ASP A 103 -18.56 14.93 -5.27
CA ASP A 103 -17.48 14.87 -6.24
C ASP A 103 -16.80 13.49 -6.26
N ARG A 104 -16.05 13.19 -7.32
CA ARG A 104 -15.42 11.88 -7.53
C ARG A 104 -14.48 11.51 -6.38
N ASP A 105 -13.67 12.44 -5.88
CA ASP A 105 -12.67 12.15 -4.86
C ASP A 105 -13.34 11.80 -3.52
N SER A 106 -14.37 12.55 -3.14
CA SER A 106 -15.22 12.24 -1.98
C SER A 106 -15.89 10.87 -2.14
N MET A 107 -16.47 10.59 -3.31
CA MET A 107 -17.08 9.29 -3.61
C MET A 107 -16.09 8.13 -3.51
N LEU A 108 -14.87 8.29 -4.03
CA LEU A 108 -13.82 7.27 -3.94
C LEU A 108 -13.34 7.08 -2.50
N LYS A 109 -13.22 8.16 -1.70
CA LYS A 109 -12.91 8.06 -0.26
C LYS A 109 -13.97 7.25 0.50
N ILE A 110 -15.26 7.53 0.26
CA ILE A 110 -16.37 6.80 0.88
C ILE A 110 -16.36 5.33 0.44
N TYR A 111 -16.17 5.07 -0.86
CA TYR A 111 -16.03 3.72 -1.39
C TYR A 111 -14.91 2.94 -0.70
N ARG A 112 -13.71 3.53 -0.61
CA ARG A 112 -12.55 2.90 0.04
C ARG A 112 -12.83 2.58 1.50
N ALA A 113 -13.40 3.54 2.24
CA ALA A 113 -13.66 3.42 3.66
C ALA A 113 -14.78 2.40 4.00
N THR A 114 -15.81 2.31 3.17
CA THR A 114 -17.04 1.57 3.53
C THR A 114 -17.20 0.24 2.79
N VAL A 115 -16.70 0.12 1.56
CA VAL A 115 -16.86 -1.06 0.71
C VAL A 115 -15.54 -1.78 0.52
N LEU A 116 -14.49 -1.11 0.03
CA LEU A 116 -13.20 -1.74 -0.24
C LEU A 116 -12.57 -2.30 1.04
N SER A 117 -12.64 -1.56 2.15
CA SER A 117 -12.17 -2.02 3.46
C SER A 117 -12.79 -3.36 3.90
N LYS A 118 -14.08 -3.59 3.60
CA LYS A 118 -14.77 -4.86 3.88
C LYS A 118 -14.29 -5.97 2.96
N LEU A 119 -14.04 -5.65 1.69
CA LEU A 119 -13.49 -6.60 0.72
C LEU A 119 -12.06 -6.99 1.11
N ASP A 120 -11.23 -6.04 1.52
CA ASP A 120 -9.83 -6.29 1.88
C ASP A 120 -9.69 -7.07 3.20
N TYR A 121 -10.64 -6.91 4.12
CA TYR A 121 -10.61 -7.60 5.40
C TYR A 121 -10.63 -9.13 5.25
N GLY A 122 -9.59 -9.79 5.76
CA GLY A 122 -9.46 -11.25 5.73
C GLY A 122 -9.11 -11.83 4.36
N CYS A 123 -8.78 -11.00 3.35
CA CYS A 123 -8.49 -11.48 2.01
C CYS A 123 -7.21 -12.33 1.92
N THR A 124 -6.29 -12.20 2.87
CA THR A 124 -5.11 -13.07 3.00
C THR A 124 -5.51 -14.52 3.32
N ILE A 125 -6.67 -14.71 3.97
CA ILE A 125 -7.26 -16.00 4.32
C ILE A 125 -8.19 -16.47 3.20
N TYR A 126 -9.31 -15.76 2.98
CA TYR A 126 -10.34 -16.20 2.02
C TYR A 126 -9.85 -16.08 0.58
N GLY A 127 -8.79 -15.30 0.30
CA GLY A 127 -8.15 -15.22 -1.02
C GLY A 127 -7.55 -16.54 -1.49
N SER A 128 -7.50 -17.57 -0.63
CA SER A 128 -7.25 -18.96 -1.03
C SER A 128 -8.45 -19.64 -1.70
N ALA A 129 -9.60 -18.98 -1.84
CA ALA A 129 -10.73 -19.51 -2.60
C ALA A 129 -10.41 -19.62 -4.11
N ARG A 130 -11.20 -20.43 -4.83
CA ARG A 130 -11.07 -20.55 -6.29
C ARG A 130 -11.37 -19.21 -6.97
N LYS A 131 -10.73 -18.97 -8.12
CA LYS A 131 -10.93 -17.74 -8.93
C LYS A 131 -12.40 -17.46 -9.20
N SER A 132 -13.18 -18.47 -9.59
CA SER A 132 -14.64 -18.33 -9.83
C SER A 132 -15.46 -17.95 -8.60
N VAL A 133 -14.99 -18.25 -7.39
CA VAL A 133 -15.60 -17.80 -6.14
C VAL A 133 -15.22 -16.34 -5.89
N LEU A 134 -13.93 -15.99 -5.96
CA LEU A 134 -13.43 -14.62 -5.74
C LEU A 134 -14.04 -13.61 -6.72
N GLN A 135 -14.17 -13.98 -7.99
CA GLN A 135 -14.76 -13.14 -9.05
C GLN A 135 -16.23 -12.76 -8.77
N LYS A 136 -16.92 -13.41 -7.82
CA LYS A 136 -18.26 -12.98 -7.40
C LYS A 136 -18.26 -11.62 -6.71
N LEU A 137 -17.11 -11.15 -6.22
CA LEU A 137 -16.95 -9.83 -5.59
C LEU A 137 -16.66 -8.72 -6.62
N ASP A 138 -16.11 -9.05 -7.78
CA ASP A 138 -15.72 -8.05 -8.79
C ASP A 138 -16.89 -7.15 -9.23
N PRO A 139 -18.14 -7.65 -9.43
CA PRO A 139 -19.27 -6.78 -9.76
C PRO A 139 -19.54 -5.68 -8.73
N VAL A 140 -19.33 -5.94 -7.44
CA VAL A 140 -19.51 -4.94 -6.37
C VAL A 140 -18.52 -3.80 -6.58
N HIS A 141 -17.26 -4.14 -6.82
CA HIS A 141 -16.20 -3.18 -7.10
C HIS A 141 -16.50 -2.38 -8.38
N HIS A 142 -16.89 -3.05 -9.46
CA HIS A 142 -17.19 -2.36 -10.73
C HIS A 142 -18.40 -1.45 -10.64
N ILE A 143 -19.44 -1.82 -9.88
CA ILE A 143 -20.59 -0.95 -9.63
C ILE A 143 -20.13 0.29 -8.87
N ALA A 144 -19.31 0.14 -7.83
CA ALA A 144 -18.77 1.28 -7.08
C ALA A 144 -18.03 2.25 -8.00
N LEU A 145 -17.10 1.75 -8.82
CA LEU A 145 -16.32 2.61 -9.72
C LEU A 145 -17.20 3.35 -10.74
N ARG A 146 -18.25 2.71 -11.25
CA ARG A 146 -19.23 3.38 -12.13
C ARG A 146 -19.99 4.47 -11.39
N LEU A 147 -20.41 4.25 -10.15
CA LEU A 147 -21.09 5.26 -9.33
C LEU A 147 -20.16 6.44 -9.01
N CYS A 148 -18.90 6.17 -8.66
CA CYS A 148 -17.92 7.22 -8.37
C CYS A 148 -17.62 8.08 -9.60
N SER A 149 -17.42 7.45 -10.76
CA SER A 149 -17.03 8.14 -12.00
C SER A 149 -18.19 8.64 -12.88
N GLY A 150 -19.42 8.17 -12.64
CA GLY A 150 -20.58 8.46 -13.49
C GLY A 150 -20.58 7.72 -14.84
N ALA A 151 -19.72 6.71 -14.99
CA ALA A 151 -19.62 5.87 -16.18
C ALA A 151 -20.85 4.98 -16.40
N PHE A 152 -21.09 4.58 -17.64
CA PHE A 152 -22.22 3.72 -17.99
C PHE A 152 -21.98 2.25 -17.60
N ARG A 153 -23.08 1.48 -17.50
CA ARG A 153 -23.02 0.02 -17.28
C ARG A 153 -22.19 -0.71 -18.35
N THR A 154 -22.18 -0.19 -19.57
CA THR A 154 -21.46 -0.75 -20.73
C THR A 154 -19.98 -0.37 -20.75
N SER A 155 -19.53 0.53 -19.89
CA SER A 155 -18.13 0.99 -19.87
C SER A 155 -17.17 -0.19 -19.58
N PRO A 156 -16.05 -0.30 -20.33
CA PRO A 156 -15.10 -1.39 -20.14
C PRO A 156 -14.48 -1.34 -18.74
N VAL A 157 -14.39 -2.50 -18.10
CA VAL A 157 -13.90 -2.63 -16.71
C VAL A 157 -12.47 -2.12 -16.56
N LYS A 158 -11.60 -2.40 -17.55
CA LYS A 158 -10.22 -1.92 -17.58
C LYS A 158 -10.15 -0.39 -17.56
N SER A 159 -11.01 0.27 -18.34
CA SER A 159 -11.12 1.74 -18.34
C SER A 159 -11.59 2.26 -16.99
N LEU A 160 -12.51 1.59 -16.30
CA LEU A 160 -12.96 2.01 -14.96
C LEU A 160 -11.83 2.00 -13.94
N TYR A 161 -10.99 0.97 -13.96
CA TYR A 161 -9.84 0.89 -13.05
C TYR A 161 -8.91 2.09 -13.23
N VAL A 162 -8.56 2.40 -14.48
CA VAL A 162 -7.62 3.50 -14.78
C VAL A 162 -8.28 4.86 -14.58
N GLU A 163 -9.55 5.02 -14.97
CA GLU A 163 -10.32 6.26 -14.80
C GLU A 163 -10.42 6.66 -13.33
N CYS A 164 -10.68 5.70 -12.44
CA CYS A 164 -10.76 5.93 -10.99
C CYS A 164 -9.41 5.83 -10.27
N CYS A 165 -8.33 5.43 -10.96
CA CYS A 165 -7.04 5.09 -10.35
C CYS A 165 -7.18 4.03 -9.23
N GLU A 166 -8.05 3.04 -9.45
CA GLU A 166 -8.35 1.94 -8.55
C GLU A 166 -8.02 0.60 -9.22
N PRO A 167 -7.05 -0.17 -8.69
CA PRO A 167 -6.67 -1.44 -9.31
C PRO A 167 -7.75 -2.51 -9.11
N ALA A 168 -7.71 -3.54 -9.96
CA ALA A 168 -8.56 -4.71 -9.81
C ALA A 168 -8.37 -5.38 -8.43
N LEU A 169 -9.46 -5.96 -7.89
CA LEU A 169 -9.42 -6.61 -6.57
C LEU A 169 -8.37 -7.73 -6.49
N GLU A 170 -8.06 -8.41 -7.61
CA GLU A 170 -7.00 -9.43 -7.65
C GLU A 170 -5.63 -8.85 -7.31
N LEU A 171 -5.29 -7.69 -7.88
CA LEU A 171 -4.02 -7.01 -7.62
C LEU A 171 -3.94 -6.55 -6.17
N ASN A 172 -5.02 -6.00 -5.61
CA ASN A 172 -5.10 -5.61 -4.20
C ASN A 172 -4.90 -6.81 -3.27
N ARG A 173 -5.54 -7.95 -3.54
CA ARG A 173 -5.35 -9.18 -2.74
C ARG A 173 -3.92 -9.70 -2.79
N GLN A 174 -3.25 -9.62 -3.94
CA GLN A 174 -1.85 -10.00 -4.09
C GLN A 174 -0.95 -9.06 -3.26
N MET A 175 -1.17 -7.75 -3.35
CA MET A 175 -0.44 -6.74 -2.57
C MET A 175 -0.61 -6.96 -1.07
N LEU A 176 -1.84 -7.14 -0.58
CA LEU A 176 -2.12 -7.38 0.83
C LEU A 176 -1.53 -8.71 1.34
N SER A 177 -1.52 -9.75 0.49
CA SER A 177 -0.87 -11.03 0.82
C SER A 177 0.63 -10.87 0.97
N LEU A 178 1.26 -10.08 0.10
CA LEU A 178 2.69 -9.79 0.17
C LEU A 178 3.05 -8.93 1.39
N HIS A 179 2.23 -7.92 1.71
CA HIS A 179 2.40 -7.11 2.93
C HIS A 179 2.30 -7.96 4.19
N TYR A 180 1.37 -8.92 4.22
CA TYR A 180 1.24 -9.85 5.34
C TYR A 180 2.42 -10.81 5.44
N TYR A 181 2.93 -11.32 4.31
CA TYR A 181 4.14 -12.14 4.28
C TYR A 181 5.35 -11.41 4.86
N PHE A 182 5.64 -10.18 4.42
CA PHE A 182 6.76 -9.43 4.98
C PHE A 182 6.54 -9.04 6.44
N LYS A 183 5.29 -8.90 6.90
CA LYS A 183 4.99 -8.72 8.34
C LYS A 183 5.35 -9.97 9.16
N ILE A 184 5.10 -11.18 8.62
CA ILE A 184 5.53 -12.43 9.24
C ILE A 184 7.06 -12.51 9.29
N GLN A 185 7.72 -12.21 8.16
CA GLN A 185 9.17 -12.23 8.06
C GLN A 185 9.85 -11.16 8.93
N SER A 186 9.19 -10.03 9.20
CA SER A 186 9.76 -9.01 10.10
C SER A 186 9.67 -9.39 11.57
N ASN A 187 8.81 -10.34 11.97
CA ASN A 187 8.60 -10.66 13.38
C ASN A 187 9.08 -12.08 13.69
N ALA A 188 10.25 -12.20 14.32
CA ALA A 188 10.83 -13.48 14.73
C ALA A 188 9.96 -14.26 15.74
N ASN A 189 9.10 -13.59 16.51
CA ASN A 189 8.18 -14.23 17.45
C ASN A 189 6.89 -14.72 16.77
N HIS A 190 6.70 -14.44 15.48
CA HIS A 190 5.52 -14.91 14.78
C HIS A 190 5.61 -16.43 14.57
N PRO A 191 4.55 -17.22 14.89
CA PRO A 191 4.60 -18.69 14.79
C PRO A 191 4.93 -19.25 13.39
N PHE A 192 4.74 -18.41 12.36
CA PHE A 192 5.01 -18.75 10.97
C PHE A 192 6.27 -18.07 10.39
N HIS A 193 7.11 -17.42 11.21
CA HIS A 193 8.34 -16.76 10.74
C HIS A 193 9.23 -17.71 9.93
N ASP A 194 9.56 -18.86 10.53
CA ASP A 194 10.38 -19.93 9.94
C ASP A 194 9.53 -21.05 9.34
N PHE A 195 8.30 -20.76 8.92
CA PHE A 195 7.41 -21.80 8.43
C PHE A 195 7.97 -22.45 7.15
N LYS A 196 8.21 -23.76 7.22
CA LYS A 196 8.54 -24.60 6.06
C LYS A 196 7.49 -25.67 5.90
N LEU A 197 6.92 -25.77 4.69
CA LEU A 197 5.97 -26.83 4.39
C LEU A 197 6.72 -28.17 4.35
N ARG A 198 6.20 -29.18 5.06
CA ARG A 198 6.84 -30.50 5.13
C ARG A 198 6.96 -31.12 3.71
N PRO A 199 8.08 -31.78 3.36
CA PRO A 199 8.30 -32.32 2.01
C PRO A 199 7.19 -33.22 1.49
N PHE A 200 6.58 -34.04 2.34
CA PHE A 200 5.47 -34.91 1.91
C PHE A 200 4.21 -34.11 1.53
N LEU A 201 3.94 -32.97 2.19
CA LEU A 201 2.80 -32.11 1.86
C LEU A 201 3.03 -31.39 0.52
N LEU A 202 4.28 -31.01 0.22
CA LEU A 202 4.65 -30.49 -1.10
C LEU A 202 4.36 -31.53 -2.18
N ARG A 203 4.86 -32.76 -2.03
CA ARG A 203 4.59 -33.86 -2.97
C ARG A 203 3.09 -34.12 -3.18
N LEU A 204 2.29 -34.08 -2.11
CA LEU A 204 0.83 -34.23 -2.19
C LEU A 204 0.16 -33.08 -2.93
N GLN A 205 0.65 -31.85 -2.76
CA GLN A 205 0.16 -30.68 -3.46
C GLN A 205 0.48 -30.76 -4.95
N ASP A 206 1.70 -31.14 -5.31
CA ASP A 206 2.15 -31.26 -6.69
C ASP A 206 1.43 -32.39 -7.44
N ALA A 207 1.19 -33.51 -6.77
CA ALA A 207 0.41 -34.61 -7.31
C ALA A 207 -1.08 -34.26 -7.52
N ARG A 208 -1.59 -33.24 -6.83
CA ARG A 208 -3.01 -32.83 -6.89
C ARG A 208 -3.15 -31.37 -7.31
N LYS A 209 -2.90 -31.10 -8.61
CA LYS A 209 -3.03 -29.77 -9.23
C LYS A 209 -4.37 -29.06 -9.00
N SER A 210 -5.44 -29.80 -8.67
CA SER A 210 -6.76 -29.23 -8.33
C SER A 210 -6.86 -28.65 -6.91
N PHE A 211 -5.87 -28.93 -6.06
CA PHE A 211 -5.75 -28.38 -4.71
C PHE A 211 -5.21 -26.95 -4.79
N ILE A 212 -5.72 -26.09 -3.91
CA ILE A 212 -5.30 -24.69 -3.87
C ILE A 212 -4.01 -24.65 -3.07
N PRO A 213 -2.91 -24.09 -3.62
CA PRO A 213 -1.65 -23.97 -2.91
C PRO A 213 -1.80 -23.24 -1.57
N VAL A 214 -1.00 -23.66 -0.58
CA VAL A 214 -0.94 -22.99 0.72
C VAL A 214 -0.45 -21.54 0.58
N PHE A 215 -0.69 -20.72 1.61
CA PHE A 215 -0.37 -19.29 1.60
C PHE A 215 1.05 -18.98 1.11
N PHE A 216 2.07 -19.60 1.72
CA PHE A 216 3.47 -19.35 1.38
C PHE A 216 3.82 -19.73 -0.06
N THR A 217 3.26 -20.83 -0.60
CA THR A 217 3.44 -21.19 -2.01
C THR A 217 2.80 -20.16 -2.95
N ARG A 218 1.60 -19.66 -2.63
CA ARG A 218 0.95 -18.60 -3.42
C ARG A 218 1.75 -17.30 -3.40
N VAL A 219 2.29 -16.92 -2.25
CA VAL A 219 3.12 -15.71 -2.13
C VAL A 219 4.47 -15.89 -2.84
N HIS A 220 5.06 -17.08 -2.83
CA HIS A 220 6.30 -17.35 -3.56
C HIS A 220 6.17 -17.07 -5.07
N VAL A 221 5.03 -17.41 -5.68
CA VAL A 221 4.74 -17.04 -7.08
C VAL A 221 4.73 -15.52 -7.26
N ILE A 222 4.10 -14.78 -6.35
CA ILE A 222 4.06 -13.31 -6.39
C ILE A 222 5.47 -12.71 -6.21
N LEU A 223 6.29 -13.28 -5.31
CA LEU A 223 7.67 -12.85 -5.10
C LEU A 223 8.52 -13.07 -6.36
N SER A 224 8.37 -14.22 -7.01
CA SER A 224 9.05 -14.53 -8.28
C SER A 224 8.62 -13.58 -9.39
N ASP A 225 7.32 -13.34 -9.55
CA ASP A 225 6.75 -12.42 -10.55
C ASP A 225 7.28 -10.98 -10.42
N LEU A 226 7.63 -10.57 -9.19
CA LEU A 226 8.05 -9.20 -8.87
C LEU A 226 9.57 -9.08 -8.60
N ASN A 227 10.35 -10.15 -8.81
CA ASN A 227 11.79 -10.21 -8.53
C ASN A 227 12.14 -9.84 -7.07
N LEU A 228 11.37 -10.33 -6.10
CA LEU A 228 11.52 -10.03 -4.67
C LEU A 228 12.07 -11.20 -3.85
N LEU A 229 12.48 -12.30 -4.49
CA LEU A 229 12.91 -13.53 -3.79
C LEU A 229 14.15 -13.33 -2.90
N TYR A 230 15.05 -12.43 -3.27
CA TYR A 230 16.30 -12.16 -2.57
C TYR A 230 16.26 -10.91 -1.69
N LEU A 231 15.09 -10.25 -1.59
CA LEU A 231 14.96 -9.04 -0.79
C LEU A 231 14.49 -9.39 0.61
N HIS A 232 15.29 -9.04 1.61
CA HIS A 232 15.04 -9.37 3.01
C HIS A 232 14.48 -8.19 3.81
N VAL A 233 13.55 -8.49 4.71
CA VAL A 233 12.93 -7.50 5.61
C VAL A 233 13.72 -7.32 6.88
N THR A 234 13.87 -6.07 7.32
CA THR A 234 14.54 -5.76 8.58
C THR A 234 13.72 -6.39 9.71
N PRO A 235 14.32 -7.29 10.51
CA PRO A 235 13.63 -7.89 11.64
C PRO A 235 13.30 -6.80 12.65
N GLN A 236 12.13 -6.91 13.26
CA GLN A 236 11.77 -6.15 14.43
C GLN A 236 12.69 -6.58 15.59
N PRO A 237 13.25 -5.64 16.35
CA PRO A 237 14.08 -5.98 17.47
C PRO A 237 13.29 -6.82 18.50
N LYS A 238 13.97 -7.80 19.10
CA LYS A 238 13.35 -8.74 20.06
C LYS A 238 13.02 -8.08 21.39
N THR A 239 13.79 -7.07 21.78
CA THR A 239 13.67 -6.37 23.05
C THR A 239 12.91 -5.08 22.84
N ASN A 240 11.72 -4.99 23.42
CA ASN A 240 11.05 -3.72 23.61
C ASN A 240 11.52 -3.14 24.95
N PHE A 241 11.79 -1.84 24.96
CA PHE A 241 11.89 -1.11 26.22
C PHE A 241 10.54 -1.14 26.93
N PRO A 242 10.50 -1.26 28.27
CA PRO A 242 9.27 -0.93 28.98
C PRO A 242 8.99 0.58 28.85
N PRO A 243 7.74 1.04 28.98
CA PRO A 243 7.39 2.46 28.88
C PRO A 243 8.19 3.40 29.79
N TRP A 244 8.62 2.91 30.94
CA TRP A 244 9.44 3.65 31.90
C TRP A 244 10.96 3.52 31.68
N GLY A 245 11.40 2.70 30.72
CA GLY A 245 12.81 2.45 30.39
C GLY A 245 13.25 3.09 29.07
N ILE A 246 12.51 4.09 28.58
CA ILE A 246 12.88 4.80 27.35
C ILE A 246 14.15 5.62 27.63
N PRO A 247 15.20 5.49 26.82
CA PRO A 247 16.46 6.20 27.03
C PRO A 247 16.23 7.72 26.95
N VAL A 248 16.78 8.46 27.91
CA VAL A 248 16.79 9.92 27.84
C VAL A 248 17.89 10.33 26.85
N VAL A 249 17.48 10.69 25.64
CA VAL A 249 18.38 11.21 24.60
C VAL A 249 18.44 12.72 24.70
N GLN A 250 19.64 13.29 24.70
CA GLN A 250 19.85 14.74 24.73
C GLN A 250 19.89 15.27 23.29
N PHE A 251 19.05 16.27 23.02
CA PHE A 251 18.93 16.90 21.71
C PHE A 251 19.32 18.37 21.79
N LEU A 252 20.08 18.83 20.80
CA LEU A 252 20.53 20.20 20.66
C LEU A 252 19.90 20.82 19.40
N TYR A 253 19.36 22.02 19.54
CA TYR A 253 18.76 22.79 18.44
C TYR A 253 19.25 24.25 18.45
N PRO A 254 20.57 24.49 18.28
CA PRO A 254 21.14 25.84 18.36
C PRO A 254 20.56 26.82 17.31
N PHE A 255 19.94 26.28 16.26
CA PHE A 255 19.38 27.05 15.14
C PHE A 255 17.84 27.21 15.19
N GLN A 256 17.16 26.69 16.21
CA GLN A 256 15.69 26.56 16.21
C GLN A 256 14.93 27.89 16.04
N THR A 257 15.52 28.98 16.50
CA THR A 257 14.92 30.33 16.46
C THR A 257 15.04 31.00 15.10
N PHE A 258 15.79 30.43 14.15
CA PHE A 258 16.07 31.04 12.85
C PHE A 258 15.23 30.39 11.74
N ILE A 259 14.70 31.23 10.86
CA ILE A 259 13.92 30.78 9.69
C ILE A 259 14.86 30.68 8.50
N LYS A 260 14.93 29.50 7.87
CA LYS A 260 15.86 29.21 6.76
C LYS A 260 15.70 30.14 5.55
N SER A 261 14.48 30.60 5.23
CA SER A 261 14.25 31.49 4.09
C SER A 261 14.80 32.91 4.28
N ASP A 262 14.94 33.34 5.54
CA ASP A 262 15.15 34.76 5.87
C ASP A 262 16.52 35.01 6.53
N THR A 263 17.26 33.94 6.80
CA THR A 263 18.56 33.98 7.50
C THR A 263 19.66 33.63 6.52
N ALA A 264 20.66 34.53 6.38
CA ALA A 264 21.81 34.29 5.51
C ALA A 264 22.68 33.13 6.01
N ASP A 265 23.25 32.35 5.08
CA ASP A 265 24.09 31.17 5.40
C ASP A 265 25.25 31.48 6.35
N ILE A 266 25.86 32.67 6.22
CA ILE A 266 26.95 33.12 7.09
C ILE A 266 26.56 33.21 8.56
N ILE A 267 25.30 33.51 8.85
CA ILE A 267 24.77 33.56 10.23
C ILE A 267 24.73 32.14 10.81
N TYR A 268 24.27 31.17 10.02
CA TYR A 268 24.27 29.76 10.43
C TYR A 268 25.71 29.25 10.67
N GLN A 269 26.65 29.63 9.81
CA GLN A 269 28.06 29.28 9.98
C GLN A 269 28.64 29.88 11.28
N GLN A 270 28.34 31.14 11.59
CA GLN A 270 28.80 31.80 12.80
C GLN A 270 28.24 31.14 14.07
N ILE A 271 26.92 30.88 14.11
CA ILE A 271 26.28 30.17 15.23
C ILE A 271 26.88 28.77 15.39
N PHE A 272 27.16 28.09 14.28
CA PHE A 272 27.81 26.78 14.32
C PHE A 272 29.22 26.85 14.90
N ILE A 273 30.01 27.87 14.56
CA ILE A 273 31.36 28.08 15.13
C ILE A 273 31.28 28.32 16.64
N GLU A 274 30.38 29.18 17.09
CA GLU A 274 30.15 29.45 18.53
C GLU A 274 29.72 28.18 19.27
N HIS A 275 28.78 27.43 18.70
CA HIS A 275 28.36 26.13 19.22
C HIS A 275 29.51 25.12 19.28
N ARG A 276 30.40 25.09 18.27
CA ARG A 276 31.59 24.23 18.29
C ARG A 276 32.62 24.64 19.34
N GLN A 277 32.72 25.93 19.66
CA GLN A 277 33.57 26.42 20.75
C GLN A 277 33.04 26.00 22.12
N GLU A 278 31.72 26.06 22.33
CA GLU A 278 31.06 25.62 23.56
C GLU A 278 31.28 24.12 23.82
N TYR A 279 31.18 23.29 22.77
CA TYR A 279 31.34 21.84 22.85
C TYR A 279 32.69 21.34 22.29
N ASN A 280 33.77 22.07 22.56
CA ASN A 280 35.10 21.76 22.00
C ASN A 280 35.68 20.41 22.47
N ASP A 281 35.23 19.89 23.60
CA ASP A 281 35.64 18.63 24.21
C ASP A 281 34.88 17.41 23.65
N PHE A 282 33.86 17.65 22.81
CA PHE A 282 33.13 16.61 22.11
C PHE A 282 33.68 16.40 20.69
N ILE A 283 33.82 15.13 20.31
CA ILE A 283 34.14 14.74 18.94
C ILE A 283 32.90 14.95 18.06
N ALA A 284 33.05 15.77 17.03
CA ALA A 284 32.02 16.03 16.03
C ALA A 284 31.95 14.89 14.99
N ILE A 285 30.76 14.36 14.78
CA ILE A 285 30.45 13.37 13.74
C ILE A 285 29.30 13.91 12.91
N TYR A 286 29.39 13.83 11.59
CA TYR A 286 28.36 14.33 10.68
C TYR A 286 27.72 13.16 9.93
N THR A 287 26.41 13.20 9.77
CA THR A 287 25.64 12.13 9.13
C THR A 287 24.69 12.69 8.10
N ASP A 288 24.56 12.01 6.96
CA ASP A 288 23.60 12.38 5.92
C ASP A 288 23.06 11.15 5.17
N GLY A 289 21.84 11.27 4.63
CA GLY A 289 21.15 10.27 3.82
C GLY A 289 20.69 10.82 2.47
N SER A 290 21.17 10.24 1.38
CA SER A 290 20.79 10.64 0.02
C SER A 290 19.83 9.64 -0.63
N LYS A 291 18.88 10.16 -1.42
CA LYS A 291 18.08 9.38 -2.36
C LYS A 291 18.01 10.05 -3.73
N SER A 292 18.34 9.28 -4.75
CA SER A 292 18.05 9.61 -6.15
C SER A 292 16.99 8.65 -6.71
N ALA A 293 16.71 8.73 -8.01
CA ALA A 293 15.74 7.85 -8.67
C ALA A 293 16.09 6.36 -8.50
N ASP A 294 17.38 6.03 -8.59
CA ASP A 294 17.87 4.65 -8.64
C ASP A 294 18.73 4.25 -7.42
N ASN A 295 19.16 5.22 -6.61
CA ASN A 295 20.08 4.98 -5.50
C ASN A 295 19.53 5.51 -4.19
N VAL A 296 19.81 4.78 -3.11
CA VAL A 296 19.60 5.22 -1.73
C VAL A 296 20.90 4.94 -1.01
N SER A 297 21.48 5.95 -0.36
CA SER A 297 22.79 5.84 0.25
C SER A 297 22.90 6.75 1.45
N PHE A 298 23.87 6.48 2.31
CA PHE A 298 24.10 7.26 3.51
C PHE A 298 25.58 7.34 3.80
N ALA A 299 25.98 8.35 4.56
CA ALA A 299 27.37 8.55 4.95
C ALA A 299 27.50 9.06 6.38
N VAL A 300 28.68 8.79 6.94
CA VAL A 300 29.10 9.25 8.26
C VAL A 300 30.53 9.78 8.13
N VAL A 301 30.75 11.00 8.58
CA VAL A 301 32.06 11.68 8.57
C VAL A 301 32.54 11.83 10.01
N PHE A 302 33.63 11.15 10.33
CA PHE A 302 34.44 11.34 11.54
C PHE A 302 35.63 12.26 11.21
N PRO A 303 36.32 12.84 12.20
CA PRO A 303 37.44 13.78 11.95
C PRO A 303 38.54 13.26 11.02
N HIS A 304 38.78 11.96 10.97
CA HIS A 304 39.83 11.34 10.16
C HIS A 304 39.33 10.17 9.29
N LYS A 305 38.01 9.99 9.18
CA LYS A 305 37.44 8.82 8.51
C LYS A 305 36.05 9.11 7.98
N THR A 306 35.85 8.87 6.69
CA THR A 306 34.53 8.98 6.05
C THR A 306 34.06 7.60 5.62
N LEU A 307 32.88 7.22 6.05
CA LEU A 307 32.22 5.95 5.72
C LEU A 307 30.98 6.25 4.89
N SER A 308 30.81 5.58 3.75
CA SER A 308 29.62 5.73 2.93
C SER A 308 29.19 4.42 2.29
N PHE A 309 27.88 4.23 2.22
CA PHE A 309 27.27 2.95 1.87
C PHE A 309 25.98 3.14 1.08
N LYS A 310 25.68 2.20 0.17
CA LYS A 310 24.42 2.09 -0.54
C LYS A 310 23.48 1.12 0.15
N LEU A 311 22.22 1.53 0.30
CA LEU A 311 21.08 0.71 0.66
C LEU A 311 20.38 0.20 -0.61
N HIS A 312 19.48 -0.77 -0.45
CA HIS A 312 18.60 -1.16 -1.55
C HIS A 312 17.70 0.01 -1.98
N SER A 313 17.45 0.15 -3.29
CA SER A 313 16.70 1.28 -3.88
C SER A 313 15.26 1.42 -3.38
N SER A 314 14.71 0.36 -2.78
CA SER A 314 13.40 0.38 -2.13
C SER A 314 13.35 1.20 -0.84
N CYS A 315 14.50 1.48 -0.23
CA CYS A 315 14.58 2.25 1.02
C CYS A 315 14.14 3.72 0.81
N SER A 316 13.66 4.34 1.88
CA SER A 316 13.35 5.77 1.91
C SER A 316 14.57 6.62 2.27
N VAL A 317 14.51 7.93 1.99
CA VAL A 317 15.52 8.89 2.48
C VAL A 317 15.65 8.78 3.99
N PHE A 318 14.52 8.76 4.70
CA PHE A 318 14.49 8.60 6.15
C PHE A 318 15.26 7.35 6.63
N THR A 319 15.16 6.24 5.91
CA THR A 319 15.91 5.01 6.22
C THR A 319 17.41 5.19 6.03
N ALA A 320 17.83 5.95 5.03
CA ALA A 320 19.24 6.31 4.85
C ALA A 320 19.75 7.20 5.99
N GLU A 321 19.00 8.25 6.34
CA GLU A 321 19.33 9.17 7.43
C GLU A 321 19.52 8.45 8.77
N ILE A 322 18.53 7.63 9.16
CA ILE A 322 18.62 6.89 10.43
C ILE A 322 19.69 5.79 10.38
N ALA A 323 19.99 5.23 9.19
CA ALA A 323 21.08 4.27 9.03
C ALA A 323 22.45 4.94 9.21
N ALA A 324 22.62 6.20 8.79
CA ALA A 324 23.82 6.98 9.06
C ALA A 324 24.03 7.17 10.57
N VAL A 325 22.98 7.58 11.29
CA VAL A 325 23.04 7.72 12.75
C VAL A 325 23.35 6.38 13.43
N LEU A 326 22.73 5.29 12.97
CA LEU A 326 23.01 3.96 13.50
C LEU A 326 24.48 3.55 13.28
N LEU A 327 25.01 3.74 12.08
CA LEU A 327 26.40 3.44 11.76
C LEU A 327 27.38 4.31 12.57
N ALA A 328 27.06 5.58 12.78
CA ALA A 328 27.84 6.48 13.62
C ALA A 328 27.95 5.92 15.05
N LEU A 329 26.82 5.53 15.64
CA LEU A 329 26.78 4.93 16.98
C LEU A 329 27.50 3.58 17.07
N GLU A 330 27.42 2.75 16.03
CA GLU A 330 28.15 1.48 15.97
C GLU A 330 29.66 1.72 16.00
N ASN A 331 30.16 2.67 15.22
CA ASN A 331 31.59 3.03 15.22
C ASN A 331 32.03 3.74 16.52
N ILE A 332 31.17 4.59 17.12
CA ILE A 332 31.44 5.19 18.44
C ILE A 332 31.66 4.10 19.50
N SER A 333 30.94 2.98 19.41
CA SER A 333 31.01 1.92 20.42
C SER A 333 32.39 1.25 20.53
N ASP A 334 33.23 1.41 19.51
CA ASP A 334 34.60 0.89 19.45
C ASP A 334 35.67 1.96 19.78
N CYS A 335 35.26 3.22 20.01
CA CYS A 335 36.18 4.33 20.31
C CYS A 335 36.63 4.35 21.79
N MET A 336 37.81 4.95 22.02
CA MET A 336 38.36 5.15 23.37
C MET A 336 37.80 6.39 24.06
N GLU A 337 37.37 7.37 23.27
CA GLU A 337 36.75 8.58 23.74
C GLU A 337 35.31 8.32 24.20
N ARG A 338 34.77 9.24 25.00
CA ARG A 338 33.45 9.09 25.63
C ARG A 338 32.48 10.21 25.32
N LYS A 339 32.92 11.32 24.71
CA LYS A 339 32.10 12.50 24.43
C LYS A 339 31.98 12.71 22.92
N PHE A 340 30.76 12.58 22.38
CA PHE A 340 30.48 12.71 20.95
C PHE A 340 29.25 13.57 20.69
N ILE A 341 29.28 14.35 19.60
CA ILE A 341 28.10 15.04 19.07
C ILE A 341 27.88 14.55 17.64
N ILE A 342 26.69 14.02 17.38
CA ILE A 342 26.26 13.64 16.05
C ILE A 342 25.41 14.77 15.48
N TYR A 343 25.91 15.38 14.42
CA TYR A 343 25.23 16.40 13.64
C TYR A 343 24.48 15.75 12.48
N THR A 344 23.17 16.02 12.40
CA THR A 344 22.29 15.56 11.31
C THR A 344 21.40 16.72 10.86
N ASP A 345 21.18 16.85 9.56
CA ASP A 345 20.21 17.80 9.02
C ASP A 345 18.78 17.24 8.93
N SER A 346 18.62 15.95 9.21
CA SER A 346 17.33 15.27 9.22
C SER A 346 16.56 15.52 10.51
N LEU A 347 15.81 16.63 10.54
CA LEU A 347 14.89 16.93 11.64
C LEU A 347 13.91 15.76 11.91
N SER A 348 13.50 15.07 10.84
CA SER A 348 12.61 13.91 10.91
C SER A 348 13.17 12.75 11.74
N VAL A 349 14.50 12.54 11.71
CA VAL A 349 15.17 11.52 12.53
C VAL A 349 15.12 11.92 14.01
N LEU A 350 15.44 13.17 14.33
CA LEU A 350 15.42 13.66 15.70
C LEU A 350 14.01 13.67 16.29
N GLU A 351 13.00 14.10 15.52
CA GLU A 351 11.59 14.04 15.91
C GLU A 351 11.13 12.60 16.14
N SER A 352 11.57 11.65 15.30
CA SER A 352 11.22 10.23 15.47
C SER A 352 11.83 9.62 16.72
N LEU A 353 13.05 10.04 17.09
CA LEU A 353 13.71 9.62 18.34
C LEU A 353 13.08 10.28 19.57
N LYS A 354 12.72 11.57 19.48
CA LYS A 354 12.12 12.35 20.57
C LYS A 354 10.67 11.96 20.87
N SER A 355 9.86 11.74 19.84
CA SER A 355 8.43 11.41 19.95
C SER A 355 8.17 9.91 20.15
N PHE A 356 9.19 9.15 20.55
CA PHE A 356 9.08 7.72 20.70
C PHE A 356 8.14 7.36 21.88
N TYR A 357 6.97 6.82 21.55
CA TYR A 357 6.06 6.14 22.49
C TYR A 357 5.89 4.69 22.07
N ILE A 358 5.95 3.72 22.98
CA ILE A 358 5.95 2.29 22.62
C ILE A 358 4.66 1.90 21.87
N HIS A 359 4.77 1.78 20.55
CA HIS A 359 3.70 1.30 19.67
C HIS A 359 4.27 0.31 18.64
N SER A 360 3.44 -0.65 18.22
CA SER A 360 3.81 -1.78 17.36
C SER A 360 4.15 -1.43 15.89
N HIS A 361 4.35 -0.15 15.57
CA HIS A 361 4.46 0.36 14.20
C HIS A 361 5.69 1.25 13.96
N HIS A 362 6.63 1.30 14.90
CA HIS A 362 7.85 2.07 14.75
C HIS A 362 8.80 1.52 13.70
N HIS A 363 9.62 2.42 13.18
CA HIS A 363 10.69 2.08 12.26
C HIS A 363 11.76 1.25 13.01
N PRO A 364 12.14 0.06 12.52
CA PRO A 364 13.03 -0.84 13.27
C PRO A 364 14.40 -0.20 13.56
N LEU A 365 14.91 0.65 12.67
CA LEU A 365 16.18 1.33 12.90
C LEU A 365 16.11 2.39 14.01
N VAL A 366 14.95 3.03 14.25
CA VAL A 366 14.79 3.96 15.37
C VAL A 366 14.93 3.21 16.69
N LEU A 367 14.34 2.01 16.79
CA LEU A 367 14.49 1.15 17.95
C LEU A 367 15.95 0.69 18.15
N ASN A 368 16.65 0.35 17.08
CA ASN A 368 18.06 -0.02 17.15
C ASN A 368 18.94 1.13 17.63
N VAL A 369 18.69 2.36 17.13
CA VAL A 369 19.39 3.57 17.59
C VAL A 369 19.14 3.82 19.06
N LEU A 370 17.89 3.77 19.53
CA LEU A 370 17.57 3.93 20.96
C LEU A 370 18.23 2.85 21.82
N HIS A 371 18.22 1.60 21.36
CA HIS A 371 18.93 0.49 22.03
C HIS A 371 20.42 0.76 22.18
N LEU A 372 21.06 1.20 21.10
CA LEU A 372 22.49 1.45 21.09
C LEU A 372 22.86 2.68 21.94
N LEU A 373 22.08 3.76 21.88
CA LEU A 373 22.23 4.92 22.76
C LEU A 373 22.15 4.53 24.23
N ASN A 374 21.18 3.71 24.62
CA ASN A 374 21.05 3.23 26.00
C ASN A 374 22.25 2.38 26.43
N LYS A 375 22.70 1.48 25.55
CA LYS A 375 23.86 0.63 25.80
C LYS A 375 25.14 1.46 25.97
N LEU A 376 25.31 2.50 25.16
CA LEU A 376 26.45 3.42 25.24
C LEU A 376 26.38 4.28 26.51
N ALA A 377 25.20 4.80 26.86
CA ALA A 377 24.99 5.53 28.11
C ALA A 377 25.33 4.68 29.34
N SER A 378 24.98 3.38 29.34
CA SER A 378 25.36 2.45 30.42
C SER A 378 26.88 2.16 30.52
N ARG A 379 27.66 2.60 29.54
CA ARG A 379 29.13 2.51 29.49
C ARG A 379 29.78 3.89 29.62
N ASP A 380 29.06 4.85 30.19
CA ASP A 380 29.51 6.23 30.43
C ASP A 380 29.85 7.03 29.17
N PHE A 381 29.26 6.69 28.02
CA PHE A 381 29.33 7.56 26.84
C PHE A 381 28.32 8.70 26.97
N ASN A 382 28.79 9.92 26.75
CA ASN A 382 27.98 11.11 26.60
C ASN A 382 27.83 11.45 25.12
N ILE A 383 26.64 11.20 24.57
CA ILE A 383 26.33 11.38 23.15
C ILE A 383 25.18 12.37 23.01
N LEU A 384 25.43 13.46 22.29
CA LEU A 384 24.40 14.46 21.97
C LEU A 384 24.03 14.35 20.50
N LEU A 385 22.73 14.53 20.20
CA LEU A 385 22.24 14.64 18.83
C LEU A 385 21.92 16.10 18.54
N CYS A 386 22.55 16.68 17.53
CA CYS A 386 22.39 18.09 17.19
C CYS A 386 21.81 18.24 15.78
N TRP A 387 20.76 19.04 15.65
CA TRP A 387 20.24 19.40 14.33
C TRP A 387 21.11 20.49 13.70
N VAL A 388 21.43 20.34 12.41
CA VAL A 388 22.10 21.37 11.61
C VAL A 388 21.29 21.70 10.36
N PRO A 389 21.27 22.96 9.88
CA PRO A 389 20.64 23.29 8.61
C PRO A 389 21.41 22.70 7.43
N SER A 390 20.68 22.15 6.47
CA SER A 390 21.27 21.62 5.23
C SER A 390 21.70 22.73 4.26
N HIS A 391 22.77 22.50 3.49
CA HIS A 391 23.23 23.36 2.38
C HIS A 391 23.57 24.81 2.77
N VAL A 392 24.11 25.03 3.97
CA VAL A 392 24.56 26.35 4.44
C VAL A 392 26.08 26.47 4.50
N GLY A 393 26.84 25.48 4.00
CA GLY A 393 28.30 25.54 3.97
C GLY A 393 28.99 25.12 5.28
N ILE A 394 28.31 24.39 6.17
CA ILE A 394 28.98 23.73 7.31
C ILE A 394 29.81 22.57 6.76
N VAL A 395 31.15 22.72 6.80
CA VAL A 395 32.11 21.84 6.11
C VAL A 395 31.83 20.34 6.34
N GLY A 396 31.65 19.91 7.59
CA GLY A 396 31.40 18.51 7.91
C GLY A 396 30.05 17.99 7.40
N ASN A 397 29.01 18.83 7.37
CA ASN A 397 27.70 18.46 6.84
C ASN A 397 27.74 18.37 5.30
N GLU A 398 28.38 19.32 4.63
CA GLU A 398 28.57 19.26 3.17
C GLU A 398 29.44 18.07 2.76
N GLU A 399 30.43 17.69 3.58
CA GLU A 399 31.21 16.47 3.35
C GLU A 399 30.36 15.22 3.47
N ALA A 400 29.49 15.14 4.49
CA ALA A 400 28.57 14.01 4.66
C ALA A 400 27.59 13.91 3.48
N ASP A 401 26.98 15.02 3.04
CA ASP A 401 26.09 15.08 1.88
C ASP A 401 26.79 14.63 0.59
N LYS A 402 28.01 15.14 0.36
CA LYS A 402 28.81 14.73 -0.79
C LYS A 402 29.17 13.25 -0.73
N ALA A 403 29.58 12.75 0.44
CA ALA A 403 29.94 11.35 0.63
C ALA A 403 28.74 10.40 0.46
N ALA A 404 27.55 10.80 0.91
CA ALA A 404 26.32 10.05 0.72
C ALA A 404 25.95 9.96 -0.76
N LYS A 405 26.07 11.07 -1.52
CA LYS A 405 25.83 11.09 -2.97
C LYS A 405 26.83 10.27 -3.78
N LEU A 406 28.09 10.24 -3.36
CA LEU A 406 29.18 9.51 -4.03
C LEU A 406 29.36 8.07 -3.55
N ALA A 407 28.56 7.61 -2.58
CA ALA A 407 28.66 6.26 -2.04
C ALA A 407 28.56 5.21 -3.16
N CYS A 408 29.53 4.30 -3.22
CA CYS A 408 29.59 3.21 -4.21
C CYS A 408 29.42 1.82 -3.59
N THR A 409 29.82 1.66 -2.32
CA THR A 409 29.88 0.37 -1.62
C THR A 409 28.49 -0.12 -1.26
N GLN A 410 28.09 -1.29 -1.78
CA GLN A 410 26.79 -1.86 -1.50
C GLN A 410 26.77 -2.59 -0.16
N THR A 411 25.73 -2.34 0.64
CA THR A 411 25.49 -3.10 1.87
C THR A 411 24.47 -4.20 1.62
N ASN A 412 24.61 -5.33 2.32
CA ASN A 412 23.56 -6.36 2.41
C ASN A 412 22.46 -5.89 3.37
N SER A 413 21.85 -4.74 3.07
CA SER A 413 20.91 -4.09 3.96
C SER A 413 19.51 -4.63 3.76
N ASN A 414 18.95 -5.11 4.86
CA ASN A 414 17.54 -5.44 4.95
C ASN A 414 16.69 -4.17 4.81
N VAL A 415 15.51 -4.30 4.22
CA VAL A 415 14.61 -3.17 3.98
C VAL A 415 13.53 -3.14 5.07
N PRO A 416 13.25 -1.98 5.69
CA PRO A 416 12.19 -1.86 6.67
C PRO A 416 10.80 -2.21 6.11
N LEU A 417 9.92 -2.80 6.92
CA LEU A 417 8.57 -3.20 6.48
C LEU A 417 7.75 -2.03 5.91
N THR A 418 7.93 -0.83 6.45
CA THR A 418 7.27 0.40 5.98
C THR A 418 7.68 0.75 4.55
N ASP A 419 8.96 0.61 4.25
CA ASP A 419 9.54 0.87 2.92
C ASP A 419 9.14 -0.22 1.94
N PHE A 420 9.14 -1.49 2.38
CA PHE A 420 8.58 -2.60 1.60
C PHE A 420 7.15 -2.35 1.16
N LYS A 421 6.28 -1.86 2.04
CA LYS A 421 4.89 -1.57 1.68
C LYS A 421 4.79 -0.52 0.57
N LYS A 422 5.62 0.53 0.64
CA LYS A 422 5.68 1.58 -0.39
C LYS A 422 6.25 1.02 -1.70
N TYR A 423 7.35 0.29 -1.63
CA TYR A 423 8.03 -0.28 -2.79
C TYR A 423 7.18 -1.34 -3.51
N THR A 424 6.56 -2.26 -2.78
CA THR A 424 5.63 -3.24 -3.35
C THR A 424 4.44 -2.56 -4.01
N LYS A 425 3.88 -1.49 -3.42
CA LYS A 425 2.84 -0.69 -4.06
C LYS A 425 3.34 -0.12 -5.40
N PHE A 426 4.54 0.47 -5.43
CA PHE A 426 5.15 0.94 -6.68
C PHE A 426 5.24 -0.19 -7.73
N LEU A 427 5.79 -1.36 -7.37
CA LEU A 427 5.90 -2.50 -8.28
C LEU A 427 4.56 -2.98 -8.82
N PHE A 428 3.53 -3.05 -7.99
CA PHE A 428 2.18 -3.41 -8.42
C PHE A 428 1.58 -2.37 -9.37
N TYR A 429 1.82 -1.08 -9.13
CA TYR A 429 1.40 -0.02 -10.05
C TYR A 429 2.18 -0.07 -11.37
N THR A 430 3.48 -0.38 -11.36
CA THR A 430 4.26 -0.61 -12.58
C THR A 430 3.75 -1.83 -13.36
N LYS A 431 3.45 -2.94 -12.66
CA LYS A 431 2.83 -4.13 -13.28
C LYS A 431 1.47 -3.79 -13.89
N TRP A 432 0.66 -2.98 -13.20
CA TRP A 432 -0.63 -2.53 -13.71
C TRP A 432 -0.48 -1.58 -14.90
N GLN A 433 0.49 -0.66 -14.87
CA GLN A 433 0.82 0.20 -16.01
C GLN A 433 1.17 -0.64 -17.24
N ARG A 434 2.04 -1.65 -17.11
CA ARG A 434 2.37 -2.56 -18.22
C ARG A 434 1.14 -3.29 -18.77
N GLN A 435 0.22 -3.71 -17.90
CA GLN A 435 -1.06 -4.29 -18.35
C GLN A 435 -1.93 -3.27 -19.09
N TRP A 436 -1.88 -2.01 -18.69
CA TRP A 436 -2.61 -0.94 -19.35
C TRP A 436 -2.01 -0.58 -20.71
N ASP A 437 -0.69 -0.59 -20.83
CA ASP A 437 0.03 -0.35 -22.08
C ASP A 437 -0.34 -1.38 -23.17
N THR A 438 -0.75 -2.59 -22.78
CA THR A 438 -1.23 -3.63 -23.72
C THR A 438 -2.67 -3.40 -24.23
N GLU A 439 -3.43 -2.48 -23.63
CA GLU A 439 -4.83 -2.23 -23.99
C GLU A 439 -4.94 -1.17 -25.09
N THR A 440 -4.23 -1.37 -26.20
CA THR A 440 -4.08 -0.40 -27.31
C THR A 440 -5.40 -0.05 -27.99
N ASP A 441 -6.35 -0.99 -28.04
CA ASP A 441 -7.68 -0.79 -28.63
C ASP A 441 -8.67 -0.08 -27.68
N ASN A 442 -8.27 0.15 -26.43
CA ASN A 442 -9.12 0.81 -25.45
C ASN A 442 -9.18 2.31 -25.72
N LYS A 443 -10.40 2.83 -25.97
CA LYS A 443 -10.64 4.26 -26.25
C LYS A 443 -10.08 5.21 -25.19
N LEU A 444 -10.03 4.79 -23.92
CA LEU A 444 -9.44 5.61 -22.86
C LEU A 444 -7.91 5.65 -22.93
N HIS A 445 -7.26 4.59 -23.41
CA HIS A 445 -5.81 4.49 -23.48
C HIS A 445 -5.19 5.58 -24.37
N SER A 446 -5.84 5.91 -25.50
CA SER A 446 -5.38 6.99 -26.38
C SER A 446 -5.40 8.39 -25.73
N VAL A 447 -6.24 8.59 -24.71
CA VAL A 447 -6.35 9.85 -23.96
C VAL A 447 -5.52 9.83 -22.67
N LYS A 448 -5.39 8.65 -22.07
CA LYS A 448 -4.78 8.43 -20.77
C LYS A 448 -3.84 7.20 -20.82
N PRO A 449 -2.66 7.33 -21.44
CA PRO A 449 -1.71 6.22 -21.51
C PRO A 449 -1.13 5.88 -20.14
N HIS A 450 -1.07 6.83 -19.20
CA HIS A 450 -0.52 6.61 -17.86
C HIS A 450 -1.59 6.46 -16.78
N VAL A 451 -1.43 5.46 -15.91
CA VAL A 451 -2.27 5.18 -14.75
C VAL A 451 -1.96 6.18 -13.64
N GLN A 452 -2.66 7.30 -13.66
CA GLN A 452 -2.54 8.37 -12.67
C GLN A 452 -3.91 8.95 -12.28
N PRO A 453 -4.06 9.54 -11.08
CA PRO A 453 -5.27 10.26 -10.70
C PRO A 453 -5.57 11.42 -11.67
N TRP A 454 -6.85 11.67 -11.92
CA TRP A 454 -7.28 12.89 -12.59
C TRP A 454 -7.34 14.07 -11.60
N PRO A 455 -7.14 15.32 -12.03
CA PRO A 455 -7.46 16.46 -11.20
C PRO A 455 -8.99 16.54 -10.99
N SER A 456 -9.39 17.04 -9.82
CA SER A 456 -10.79 17.30 -9.52
C SER A 456 -11.34 18.46 -10.36
N LEU A 457 -12.54 18.30 -10.91
CA LEU A 457 -13.27 19.35 -11.62
C LEU A 457 -14.24 20.07 -10.69
N THR A 458 -14.65 21.28 -11.08
CA THR A 458 -15.50 22.16 -10.27
C THR A 458 -16.90 21.59 -9.99
N THR A 459 -17.44 20.74 -10.89
CA THR A 459 -18.77 20.15 -10.70
C THR A 459 -18.79 18.68 -11.09
N ARG A 460 -19.55 17.88 -10.33
CA ARG A 460 -19.77 16.46 -10.61
C ARG A 460 -20.39 16.20 -11.99
N LYS A 461 -21.30 17.07 -12.42
CA LYS A 461 -21.92 16.96 -13.75
C LYS A 461 -20.88 17.07 -14.86
N ALA A 462 -20.01 18.08 -14.81
CA ALA A 462 -18.92 18.22 -15.77
C ALA A 462 -18.00 17.00 -15.74
N ASP A 463 -17.67 16.51 -14.55
CA ASP A 463 -16.81 15.37 -14.35
C ASP A 463 -17.37 14.06 -14.92
N THR A 464 -18.68 13.82 -14.71
CA THR A 464 -19.40 12.67 -15.28
C THR A 464 -19.42 12.72 -16.81
N LEU A 465 -19.71 13.89 -17.38
CA LEU A 465 -19.72 14.08 -18.84
C LEU A 465 -18.33 13.83 -19.42
N LEU A 466 -17.30 14.35 -18.76
CA LEU A 466 -15.92 14.16 -19.20
C LEU A 466 -15.48 12.69 -19.11
N THR A 467 -15.78 11.98 -18.02
CA THR A 467 -15.53 10.53 -17.94
C THR A 467 -16.16 9.78 -19.11
N ARG A 468 -17.42 10.09 -19.45
CA ARG A 468 -18.14 9.42 -20.54
C ARG A 468 -17.50 9.67 -21.90
N LEU A 469 -17.03 10.90 -22.13
CA LEU A 469 -16.26 11.25 -23.32
C LEU A 469 -14.92 10.52 -23.36
N ARG A 470 -14.16 10.52 -22.26
CA ARG A 470 -12.86 9.86 -22.11
C ARG A 470 -12.92 8.34 -22.33
N VAL A 471 -13.89 7.68 -21.71
CA VAL A 471 -14.16 6.26 -21.89
C VAL A 471 -14.71 5.98 -23.30
N GLY A 472 -15.21 7.02 -23.98
CA GLY A 472 -15.80 6.93 -25.32
C GLY A 472 -17.17 6.27 -25.32
N HIS A 473 -17.89 6.32 -24.19
CA HIS A 473 -19.22 5.75 -23.99
C HIS A 473 -20.21 6.86 -23.63
N THR A 474 -21.03 7.26 -24.59
CA THR A 474 -22.10 8.24 -24.41
C THR A 474 -23.46 7.61 -24.63
N ARG A 475 -24.54 8.30 -24.19
CA ARG A 475 -25.91 7.85 -24.48
C ARG A 475 -26.12 7.71 -25.99
N TYR A 476 -25.63 8.64 -26.82
CA TYR A 476 -25.74 8.56 -28.28
C TYR A 476 -24.97 7.38 -28.86
N THR A 477 -23.66 7.30 -28.61
CA THR A 477 -22.77 6.34 -29.29
C THR A 477 -23.06 4.88 -28.93
N HIS A 478 -23.67 4.63 -27.76
CA HIS A 478 -23.91 3.28 -27.25
C HIS A 478 -25.42 2.97 -27.07
N ARG A 479 -26.31 3.66 -27.79
CA ARG A 479 -27.77 3.36 -27.75
C ARG A 479 -28.07 1.89 -28.04
N HIS A 480 -27.35 1.27 -28.97
CA HIS A 480 -27.51 -0.15 -29.28
C HIS A 480 -27.29 -1.08 -28.06
N LEU A 481 -26.31 -0.80 -27.20
CA LEU A 481 -26.09 -1.58 -25.97
C LEU A 481 -26.96 -1.13 -24.79
N LEU A 482 -27.35 0.14 -24.76
CA LEU A 482 -28.12 0.71 -23.65
C LEU A 482 -29.62 0.43 -23.80
N PHE A 483 -30.15 0.49 -25.02
CA PHE A 483 -31.58 0.45 -25.37
C PHE A 483 -31.94 -0.63 -26.41
N GLY A 484 -30.97 -1.34 -27.00
CA GLY A 484 -31.24 -2.36 -28.03
C GLY A 484 -31.53 -1.79 -29.42
N GLU A 485 -31.23 -0.51 -29.64
CA GLU A 485 -31.41 0.17 -30.93
C GLU A 485 -30.31 -0.20 -31.96
N GLN A 486 -30.41 0.31 -33.19
CA GLN A 486 -29.33 0.16 -34.17
C GLN A 486 -28.12 1.03 -33.81
N THR A 487 -26.94 0.63 -34.29
CA THR A 487 -25.72 1.43 -34.11
C THR A 487 -25.88 2.77 -34.83
N PRO A 488 -25.66 3.91 -34.15
CA PRO A 488 -25.76 5.21 -34.79
C PRO A 488 -24.70 5.35 -35.88
N MET A 489 -25.11 5.66 -37.11
CA MET A 489 -24.22 5.87 -38.25
C MET A 489 -24.12 7.37 -38.58
N CYS A 490 -22.95 7.78 -39.06
CA CYS A 490 -22.74 9.12 -39.59
C CYS A 490 -23.28 9.19 -41.02
N SER A 491 -24.28 10.03 -41.28
CA SER A 491 -24.89 10.16 -42.61
C SER A 491 -23.92 10.66 -43.68
N GLN A 492 -22.86 11.39 -43.29
CA GLN A 492 -21.88 11.95 -44.22
C GLN A 492 -20.68 11.02 -44.46
N CYS A 493 -20.27 10.23 -43.47
CA CYS A 493 -19.04 9.44 -43.52
C CYS A 493 -19.29 7.93 -43.64
N ASP A 494 -20.56 7.51 -43.57
CA ASP A 494 -21.00 6.12 -43.58
C ASP A 494 -20.21 5.21 -42.61
N CYS A 495 -19.94 5.73 -41.41
CA CYS A 495 -19.21 5.03 -40.37
C CYS A 495 -19.95 5.10 -39.03
N SER A 496 -19.65 4.16 -38.13
CA SER A 496 -20.25 4.15 -36.80
C SER A 496 -19.87 5.39 -35.99
N MET A 497 -20.85 6.04 -35.38
CA MET A 497 -20.65 7.23 -34.57
C MET A 497 -19.88 6.90 -33.29
N SER A 498 -18.70 7.52 -33.13
CA SER A 498 -17.87 7.42 -31.94
C SER A 498 -17.53 8.81 -31.38
N VAL A 499 -17.09 8.89 -30.12
CA VAL A 499 -16.63 10.16 -29.53
C VAL A 499 -15.44 10.72 -30.32
N LYS A 500 -14.51 9.86 -30.73
CA LYS A 500 -13.40 10.23 -31.62
C LYS A 500 -13.92 10.84 -32.91
N HIS A 501 -14.86 10.16 -33.57
CA HIS A 501 -15.43 10.65 -34.81
C HIS A 501 -16.06 12.04 -34.66
N ILE A 502 -16.86 12.25 -33.61
CA ILE A 502 -17.53 13.53 -33.34
C ILE A 502 -16.52 14.65 -33.03
N LEU A 503 -15.52 14.36 -32.19
CA LEU A 503 -14.60 15.39 -31.69
C LEU A 503 -13.46 15.72 -32.65
N SER A 504 -13.00 14.79 -33.49
CA SER A 504 -11.77 14.98 -34.27
C SER A 504 -11.84 14.62 -35.76
N GLU A 505 -12.82 13.83 -36.23
CA GLU A 505 -12.76 13.27 -37.61
C GLU A 505 -13.91 13.74 -38.52
N CYS A 506 -15.13 13.87 -37.99
CA CYS A 506 -16.33 14.10 -38.80
C CYS A 506 -16.29 15.47 -39.51
N PRO A 507 -16.33 15.55 -40.85
CA PRO A 507 -16.27 16.81 -41.60
C PRO A 507 -17.43 17.76 -41.29
N ASN A 508 -18.60 17.23 -40.91
CA ASN A 508 -19.79 18.01 -40.55
C ASN A 508 -19.52 19.03 -39.43
N PHE A 509 -18.53 18.75 -38.57
CA PHE A 509 -18.21 19.61 -37.42
C PHE A 509 -16.96 20.48 -37.64
N ASN A 510 -16.39 20.55 -38.87
CA ASN A 510 -15.18 21.33 -39.17
C ASN A 510 -15.35 22.82 -38.81
N SER A 511 -16.45 23.45 -39.22
CA SER A 511 -16.66 24.88 -38.99
C SER A 511 -16.75 25.20 -37.49
N GLN A 512 -17.40 24.34 -36.71
CA GLN A 512 -17.47 24.48 -35.25
C GLN A 512 -16.12 24.20 -34.59
N ARG A 513 -15.33 23.23 -35.07
CA ARG A 513 -13.96 22.98 -34.57
C ARG A 513 -13.05 24.19 -34.80
N LEU A 514 -13.06 24.78 -35.99
CA LEU A 514 -12.33 26.03 -36.25
C LEU A 514 -12.79 27.17 -35.32
N LYS A 515 -14.09 27.30 -35.07
CA LYS A 515 -14.62 28.35 -34.20
C LYS A 515 -14.11 28.22 -32.76
N PHE A 516 -14.22 27.02 -32.18
CA PHE A 516 -13.98 26.78 -30.74
C PHE A 516 -12.57 26.31 -30.39
N PHE A 517 -11.91 25.54 -31.27
CA PHE A 517 -10.57 24.95 -31.08
C PHE A 517 -9.50 25.61 -31.95
N LYS A 518 -9.87 26.48 -32.90
CA LYS A 518 -8.95 27.16 -33.84
C LYS A 518 -8.17 26.24 -34.78
N THR A 519 -8.51 24.95 -34.84
CA THR A 519 -7.93 23.95 -35.73
C THR A 519 -8.97 22.91 -36.15
N ASN A 520 -8.78 22.29 -37.32
CA ASN A 520 -9.59 21.16 -37.79
C ASN A 520 -9.00 19.81 -37.35
N SER A 521 -7.68 19.73 -37.20
CA SER A 521 -6.98 18.53 -36.71
C SER A 521 -6.79 18.67 -35.21
N VAL A 522 -7.52 17.84 -34.45
CA VAL A 522 -7.52 17.91 -32.99
C VAL A 522 -7.15 16.56 -32.40
N ASP A 523 -6.12 16.54 -31.56
CA ASP A 523 -5.80 15.38 -30.75
C ASP A 523 -6.78 15.26 -29.57
N LEU A 524 -7.36 14.07 -29.38
CA LEU A 524 -8.24 13.78 -28.26
C LEU A 524 -7.55 13.97 -26.91
N SER A 525 -6.24 13.74 -26.82
CA SER A 525 -5.49 13.94 -25.58
C SER A 525 -5.51 15.41 -25.13
N LEU A 526 -5.49 16.36 -26.08
CA LEU A 526 -5.59 17.80 -25.82
C LEU A 526 -7.02 18.22 -25.42
N LEU A 527 -8.04 17.57 -25.98
CA LEU A 527 -9.43 17.88 -25.64
C LEU A 527 -9.87 17.29 -24.31
N LEU A 528 -9.49 16.03 -24.05
CA LEU A 528 -10.05 15.20 -22.99
C LEU A 528 -9.02 14.81 -21.92
N GLY A 529 -7.74 15.15 -22.08
CA GLY A 529 -6.66 14.74 -21.19
C GLY A 529 -6.70 15.39 -19.80
N LYS A 530 -5.53 15.54 -19.17
CA LYS A 530 -5.41 16.01 -17.77
C LYS A 530 -6.04 17.40 -17.57
N ALA A 531 -5.78 18.30 -18.51
CA ALA A 531 -6.42 19.61 -18.58
C ALA A 531 -7.31 19.64 -19.84
N PRO A 532 -8.63 19.39 -19.72
CA PRO A 532 -9.52 19.39 -20.87
C PRO A 532 -9.64 20.79 -21.47
N HIS A 533 -9.87 20.87 -22.79
CA HIS A 533 -9.95 22.14 -23.50
C HIS A 533 -11.11 23.02 -22.97
N VAL A 534 -10.84 24.29 -22.69
CA VAL A 534 -11.78 25.23 -22.06
C VAL A 534 -13.12 25.36 -22.81
N ASN A 535 -13.07 25.32 -24.15
CA ASN A 535 -14.26 25.41 -25.01
C ASN A 535 -14.93 24.06 -25.32
N LEU A 536 -14.49 22.94 -24.74
CA LEU A 536 -15.02 21.60 -25.06
C LEU A 536 -16.55 21.53 -24.89
N PHE A 537 -17.06 21.95 -23.73
CA PHE A 537 -18.50 21.89 -23.48
C PHE A 537 -19.29 22.91 -24.31
N ALA A 538 -18.70 24.06 -24.65
CA ALA A 538 -19.32 25.03 -25.54
C ALA A 538 -19.46 24.48 -26.97
N PHE A 539 -18.41 23.84 -27.49
CA PHE A 539 -18.44 23.11 -28.77
C PHE A 539 -19.53 22.04 -28.77
N LEU A 540 -19.57 21.19 -27.74
CA LEU A 540 -20.55 20.11 -27.63
C LEU A 540 -22.00 20.61 -27.57
N ARG A 541 -22.25 21.80 -26.98
CA ARG A 541 -23.57 22.43 -27.01
C ARG A 541 -23.91 22.97 -28.39
N SER A 542 -22.94 23.55 -29.09
CA SER A 542 -23.15 24.13 -30.43
C SER A 542 -23.54 23.11 -31.50
N ILE A 543 -23.11 21.86 -31.34
CA ILE A 543 -23.46 20.74 -32.23
C ILE A 543 -24.64 19.89 -31.70
N GLY A 544 -25.33 20.33 -30.63
CA GLY A 544 -26.45 19.59 -30.03
C GLY A 544 -26.08 18.30 -29.29
N PHE A 545 -24.80 17.90 -29.24
CA PHE A 545 -24.37 16.62 -28.67
C PHE A 545 -24.38 16.59 -27.14
N TYR A 546 -24.24 17.74 -26.48
CA TYR A 546 -24.11 17.83 -25.01
C TYR A 546 -25.21 17.09 -24.23
N GLN A 547 -26.46 17.11 -24.72
CA GLN A 547 -27.60 16.45 -24.08
C GLN A 547 -27.58 14.92 -24.26
N HIS A 548 -26.77 14.40 -25.17
CA HIS A 548 -26.68 12.98 -25.51
C HIS A 548 -25.41 12.29 -24.95
N ILE A 549 -24.70 12.98 -24.05
CA ILE A 549 -23.65 12.41 -23.20
C ILE A 549 -24.30 11.86 -21.92
#